data_AF-A0A4R8BEY9-F1
#
_entry.id   AF-A0A4R8BEY9-F1
#
_cell.length_a   1.000
_cell.length_b   1.000
_cell.length_c   1.000
_cell.angle_alpha   90.00
_cell.angle_beta   90.00
_cell.angle_gamma   90.00
#
_symmetry.space_group_name_H-M   'P 1'
#
loop_
_entity.id
_entity.type
_entity.pdbx_description
1 polymer ?
#
loop_
_entity_poly.entity_id
_entity_poly.type
_entity_poly.pdbx_seq_one_letter_code
_entity_poly.pdbx_strand_id
1 'polypeptide(L)'
;MKKILLALSVILLLSGCYKDDINDLKNDVNGLKERMAQYENLLDVLNKRLYVTSYETKDGSYVITMSDGTKLAVRNTSSFIKIGENGNWWIDGVDTGNAAKGATGATGEAPKIAIGKNGNWIINDVDTGVSASGQKGKDAADIISVSLTEGIMTFTFADGRTISIVASPPDIALTVPSGGFSVDKMQWFSLQPKLTNASGATYKWLVNNEEVSATIDLFSVFATAGTYNVEFKAKNGVGENTKAFTVTVNEKTYVNGIKQIFDFFPAPGQFTNELPAATATDTDETMLQKAEKNLTTGSMVSLGGFGGYVVMGFDHTIINKEGNDFVVLGNAFANWAEPGIVMVSYDANNNGKADDEWYEIAGSEHNKETTIKNYEITYYKPETEPANPSEPNYIKWTDNQGQTGFVSKNAFHKHTFYPLWKGTTVTFKGTFLKSNIYDKSTNGTNWANPAYDWGYVDNWANTDVKGQIDISWAVNSKGESVKLKGINFIKVYNSNRAEGGWLGEVSTEVSGFKDLNL
;
A
#
# COMPACT_ATOMS: atom_id res chain seq x y z
N MET A 1 84.76 -42.37 -29.56
CA MET A 1 83.41 -42.16 -30.14
C MET A 1 82.36 -43.18 -29.66
N LYS A 2 82.62 -44.49 -29.60
CA LYS A 2 81.61 -45.49 -29.14
C LYS A 2 81.10 -45.33 -27.69
N LYS A 3 81.91 -44.83 -26.74
CA LYS A 3 81.47 -44.63 -25.35
C LYS A 3 80.61 -43.38 -25.12
N ILE A 4 80.69 -42.38 -26.00
CA ILE A 4 79.90 -41.14 -25.90
C ILE A 4 78.51 -41.33 -26.54
N LEU A 5 78.42 -42.13 -27.62
CA LEU A 5 77.12 -42.47 -28.24
C LEU A 5 76.20 -43.29 -27.31
N LEU A 6 76.77 -44.19 -26.50
CA LEU A 6 76.01 -45.02 -25.57
C LEU A 6 75.48 -44.20 -24.36
N ALA A 7 76.23 -43.20 -23.90
CA ALA A 7 75.79 -42.31 -22.83
C ALA A 7 74.68 -41.35 -23.31
N LEU A 8 74.75 -40.86 -24.55
CA LEU A 8 73.69 -40.03 -25.13
C LEU A 8 72.39 -40.82 -25.35
N SER A 9 72.46 -42.09 -25.77
CA SER A 9 71.25 -42.91 -25.94
C SER A 9 70.56 -43.23 -24.62
N VAL A 10 71.31 -43.44 -23.53
CA VAL A 10 70.74 -43.71 -22.20
C VAL A 10 70.10 -42.45 -21.59
N ILE A 11 70.67 -41.26 -21.82
CA ILE A 11 70.07 -39.98 -21.36
C ILE A 11 68.80 -39.63 -22.16
N LEU A 12 68.77 -39.91 -23.47
CA LEU A 12 67.58 -39.74 -24.31
C LEU A 12 66.45 -40.73 -23.94
N LEU A 13 66.79 -41.99 -23.65
CA LEU A 13 65.84 -43.01 -23.18
C LEU A 13 65.24 -42.67 -21.80
N LEU A 14 66.04 -42.15 -20.87
CA LEU A 14 65.54 -41.72 -19.55
C LEU A 14 64.64 -40.48 -19.66
N SER A 15 64.95 -39.51 -20.53
CA SER A 15 64.12 -38.31 -20.70
C SER A 15 62.75 -38.54 -21.35
N GLY A 16 62.60 -39.60 -22.14
CA GLY A 16 61.31 -40.02 -22.73
C GLY A 16 60.36 -40.56 -21.66
N CYS A 17 60.83 -41.48 -20.82
CA CYS A 17 60.02 -42.07 -19.75
C CYS A 17 59.51 -41.01 -18.75
N TYR A 18 60.36 -40.05 -18.33
CA TYR A 18 59.91 -38.99 -17.43
C TYR A 18 58.85 -38.06 -18.06
N LYS A 19 58.88 -37.87 -19.38
CA LYS A 19 57.90 -37.00 -20.06
C LYS A 19 56.54 -37.67 -20.17
N ASP A 20 56.54 -38.97 -20.43
CA ASP A 20 55.33 -39.79 -20.46
C ASP A 20 54.73 -39.90 -19.06
N ASP A 21 55.55 -40.18 -18.03
CA ASP A 21 55.12 -40.20 -16.62
C ASP A 21 54.53 -38.86 -16.18
N ILE A 22 55.10 -37.72 -16.61
CA ILE A 22 54.59 -36.38 -16.31
C ILE A 22 53.27 -36.10 -17.03
N ASN A 23 53.09 -36.59 -18.25
CA ASN A 23 51.84 -36.43 -19.00
C ASN A 23 50.72 -37.30 -18.41
N ASP A 24 51.05 -38.52 -17.99
CA ASP A 24 50.12 -39.41 -17.30
C ASP A 24 49.70 -38.80 -15.95
N LEU A 25 50.64 -38.23 -15.18
CA LEU A 25 50.31 -37.50 -13.95
C LEU A 25 49.41 -36.28 -14.21
N LYS A 26 49.62 -35.54 -15.30
CA LYS A 26 48.75 -34.41 -15.67
C LYS A 26 47.34 -34.88 -16.03
N ASN A 27 47.24 -36.01 -16.75
CA ASN A 27 45.95 -36.60 -17.10
C ASN A 27 45.22 -37.07 -15.84
N ASP A 28 45.92 -37.71 -14.90
CA ASP A 28 45.37 -38.12 -13.61
C ASP A 28 44.92 -36.92 -12.77
N VAL A 29 45.71 -35.85 -12.71
CA VAL A 29 45.35 -34.61 -12.01
C VAL A 29 44.12 -33.93 -12.64
N ASN A 30 44.03 -33.93 -13.97
CA ASN A 30 42.84 -33.40 -14.65
C ASN A 30 41.61 -34.28 -14.40
N GLY A 31 41.75 -35.61 -14.44
CA GLY A 31 40.68 -36.55 -14.09
C GLY A 31 40.23 -36.40 -12.63
N LEU A 32 41.15 -36.10 -11.72
CA LEU A 32 40.84 -35.79 -10.32
C LEU A 32 40.08 -34.47 -10.17
N LYS A 33 40.46 -33.42 -10.91
CA LYS A 33 39.75 -32.13 -10.92
C LYS A 33 38.32 -32.26 -11.44
N GLU A 34 38.13 -33.01 -12.52
CA GLU A 34 36.78 -33.29 -13.06
C GLU A 34 35.93 -34.06 -12.05
N ARG A 35 36.50 -35.07 -11.37
CA ARG A 35 35.79 -35.79 -10.29
C ARG A 35 35.50 -34.90 -9.09
N MET A 36 36.39 -33.99 -8.71
CA MET A 36 36.13 -33.02 -7.64
C MET A 36 34.98 -32.08 -8.01
N ALA A 37 34.94 -31.55 -9.23
CA ALA A 37 33.83 -30.72 -9.70
C ALA A 37 32.49 -31.50 -9.71
N GLN A 38 32.52 -32.79 -10.06
CA GLN A 38 31.35 -33.66 -9.96
C GLN A 38 30.91 -33.86 -8.50
N TYR A 39 31.85 -34.05 -7.57
CA TYR A 39 31.53 -34.18 -6.15
C TYR A 39 31.02 -32.88 -5.53
N GLU A 40 31.58 -31.73 -5.91
CA GLU A 40 31.09 -30.41 -5.46
C GLU A 40 29.67 -30.14 -5.96
N ASN A 41 29.38 -30.48 -7.22
CA ASN A 41 28.03 -30.39 -7.78
C ASN A 41 27.08 -31.36 -7.07
N LEU A 42 27.51 -32.60 -6.81
CA LEU A 42 26.72 -33.58 -6.05
C LEU A 42 26.44 -33.10 -4.62
N LEU A 43 27.42 -32.47 -3.97
CA LEU A 43 27.31 -31.91 -2.63
C LEU A 43 26.39 -30.68 -2.61
N ASP A 44 26.46 -29.82 -3.63
CA ASP A 44 25.54 -28.69 -3.82
C ASP A 44 24.09 -29.17 -4.05
N VAL A 45 23.90 -30.21 -4.87
CA VAL A 45 22.61 -30.86 -5.08
C VAL A 45 22.09 -31.52 -3.80
N LEU A 46 22.94 -32.18 -3.01
CA LEU A 46 22.57 -32.79 -1.74
C LEU A 46 22.25 -31.75 -0.66
N ASN A 47 23.01 -30.65 -0.58
CA ASN A 47 22.77 -29.57 0.37
C ASN A 47 21.51 -28.75 0.02
N LYS A 48 21.11 -28.71 -1.25
CA LYS A 48 19.86 -28.09 -1.72
C LYS A 48 18.63 -28.99 -1.58
N ARG A 49 18.79 -30.28 -1.18
CA ARG A 49 17.63 -31.12 -0.88
C ARG A 49 17.03 -30.70 0.46
N LEU A 50 15.77 -30.25 0.44
CA LEU A 50 14.97 -30.19 1.64
C LEU A 50 14.81 -31.60 2.23
N TYR A 51 15.08 -31.73 3.52
CA TYR A 51 14.79 -32.94 4.30
C TYR A 51 14.12 -32.56 5.61
N VAL A 52 13.34 -33.49 6.17
CA VAL A 52 12.62 -33.27 7.44
C VAL A 52 13.63 -33.29 8.58
N THR A 53 13.65 -32.25 9.39
CA THR A 53 14.47 -32.14 10.61
C THR A 53 13.70 -32.51 11.86
N SER A 54 12.39 -32.24 11.88
CA SER A 54 11.49 -32.66 12.97
C SER A 54 10.04 -32.65 12.51
N TYR A 55 9.17 -33.32 13.26
CA TYR A 55 7.72 -33.15 13.14
C TYR A 55 7.08 -33.15 14.52
N GLU A 56 5.99 -32.42 14.67
CA GLU A 56 5.15 -32.43 15.87
C GLU A 56 3.68 -32.64 15.50
N THR A 57 2.95 -33.39 16.32
CA THR A 57 1.50 -33.52 16.17
C THR A 57 0.81 -32.43 16.97
N LYS A 58 0.00 -31.62 16.31
CA LYS A 58 -0.77 -30.54 16.95
C LYS A 58 -2.16 -30.45 16.32
N ASP A 59 -3.20 -30.46 17.14
CA ASP A 59 -4.59 -30.23 16.74
C ASP A 59 -5.06 -31.09 15.54
N GLY A 60 -4.69 -32.39 15.53
CA GLY A 60 -5.04 -33.28 14.42
C GLY A 60 -4.30 -32.98 13.12
N SER A 61 -3.13 -32.34 13.18
CA SER A 61 -2.22 -32.09 12.06
C SER A 61 -0.77 -32.44 12.43
N TYR A 62 0.05 -32.78 11.44
CA TYR A 62 1.51 -32.80 11.51
C TYR A 62 2.05 -31.41 11.15
N VAL A 63 2.86 -30.83 12.02
CA VAL A 63 3.70 -29.67 11.67
C VAL A 63 5.10 -30.21 11.41
N ILE A 64 5.52 -30.20 10.16
CA ILE A 64 6.77 -30.79 9.67
C ILE A 64 7.78 -29.67 9.46
N THR A 65 8.91 -29.73 10.16
CA THR A 65 10.01 -28.77 10.02
C THR A 65 11.03 -29.31 9.04
N MET A 66 11.44 -28.48 8.09
CA MET A 66 12.41 -28.78 7.06
C MET A 66 13.83 -28.33 7.44
N SER A 67 14.83 -28.76 6.68
CA SER A 67 16.25 -28.43 6.88
C SER A 67 16.60 -26.96 6.74
N ASP A 68 15.75 -26.18 6.07
CA ASP A 68 15.87 -24.72 5.95
C ASP A 68 15.08 -23.96 7.02
N GLY A 69 14.44 -24.67 7.96
CA GLY A 69 13.61 -24.10 9.03
C GLY A 69 12.14 -23.89 8.64
N THR A 70 11.75 -24.17 7.39
CA THR A 70 10.35 -24.01 6.97
C THR A 70 9.44 -25.03 7.67
N LYS A 71 8.22 -24.62 8.02
CA LYS A 71 7.22 -25.49 8.66
C LYS A 71 6.04 -25.73 7.72
N LEU A 72 5.69 -26.99 7.49
CA LEU A 72 4.50 -27.40 6.73
C LEU A 72 3.45 -27.98 7.68
N ALA A 73 2.23 -27.43 7.66
CA ALA A 73 1.11 -28.00 8.41
C ALA A 73 0.30 -28.94 7.50
N VAL A 74 0.23 -30.21 7.86
CA VAL A 74 -0.45 -31.27 7.11
C VAL A 74 -1.49 -31.91 8.00
N ARG A 75 -2.78 -31.84 7.66
CA ARG A 75 -3.84 -32.44 8.49
C ARG A 75 -3.66 -33.95 8.59
N ASN A 76 -3.73 -34.48 9.82
CA ASN A 76 -3.73 -35.90 10.17
C ASN A 76 -5.14 -36.50 10.08
N THR A 77 -6.11 -35.78 9.50
CA THR A 77 -7.48 -36.26 9.33
C THR A 77 -8.12 -35.72 8.05
N SER A 78 -8.45 -36.63 7.14
CA SER A 78 -9.81 -36.85 6.67
C SER A 78 -9.79 -38.12 5.84
N SER A 79 -10.69 -39.07 6.11
CA SER A 79 -10.85 -40.23 5.25
C SER A 79 -10.97 -39.79 3.80
N PHE A 80 -10.11 -40.31 2.93
CA PHE A 80 -10.08 -39.91 1.52
C PHE A 80 -11.19 -40.67 0.78
N ILE A 81 -12.24 -39.95 0.40
CA ILE A 81 -13.34 -40.48 -0.41
C ILE A 81 -13.08 -40.13 -1.87
N LYS A 82 -13.03 -41.15 -2.74
CA LYS A 82 -12.98 -40.98 -4.20
C LYS A 82 -13.95 -41.94 -4.90
N ILE A 83 -14.23 -41.68 -6.17
CA ILE A 83 -14.89 -42.64 -7.06
C ILE A 83 -13.78 -43.46 -7.74
N GLY A 84 -13.82 -44.78 -7.57
CA GLY A 84 -12.87 -45.69 -8.23
C GLY A 84 -13.18 -45.89 -9.71
N GLU A 85 -12.23 -46.45 -10.45
CA GLU A 85 -12.40 -46.76 -11.89
C GLU A 85 -13.57 -47.73 -12.15
N ASN A 86 -13.89 -48.57 -11.16
CA ASN A 86 -15.05 -49.48 -11.20
C ASN A 86 -16.40 -48.79 -10.91
N GLY A 87 -16.40 -47.48 -10.66
CA GLY A 87 -17.61 -46.70 -10.38
C GLY A 87 -18.12 -46.80 -8.94
N ASN A 88 -17.41 -47.49 -8.05
CA ASN A 88 -17.75 -47.59 -6.62
C ASN A 88 -17.17 -46.42 -5.82
N TRP A 89 -17.74 -46.18 -4.63
CA TRP A 89 -17.10 -45.37 -3.61
C TRP A 89 -15.89 -46.11 -3.03
N TRP A 90 -14.77 -45.41 -2.95
CA TRP A 90 -13.57 -45.88 -2.26
C TRP A 90 -13.30 -44.99 -1.08
N ILE A 91 -13.11 -45.58 0.09
CA ILE A 91 -12.82 -44.88 1.34
C ILE A 91 -11.50 -45.42 1.87
N ASP A 92 -10.50 -44.54 2.02
CA ASP A 92 -9.18 -44.89 2.54
C ASP A 92 -8.50 -46.05 1.78
N GLY A 93 -8.70 -46.09 0.45
CA GLY A 93 -8.11 -47.10 -0.43
C GLY A 93 -8.81 -48.46 -0.42
N VAL A 94 -9.94 -48.60 0.30
CA VAL A 94 -10.78 -49.80 0.29
C VAL A 94 -12.02 -49.55 -0.58
N ASP A 95 -12.27 -50.44 -1.53
CA ASP A 95 -13.51 -50.47 -2.31
C ASP A 95 -14.67 -50.84 -1.38
N THR A 96 -15.67 -49.96 -1.26
CA THR A 96 -16.82 -50.24 -0.39
C THR A 96 -17.82 -51.20 -1.04
N GLY A 97 -17.67 -51.54 -2.33
CA GLY A 97 -18.63 -52.33 -3.10
C GLY A 97 -19.92 -51.57 -3.44
N ASN A 98 -20.05 -50.31 -3.01
CA ASN A 98 -21.24 -49.50 -3.23
C ASN A 98 -21.03 -48.54 -4.41
N ALA A 99 -21.92 -48.58 -5.39
CA ALA A 99 -21.87 -47.71 -6.56
C ALA A 99 -21.97 -46.21 -6.20
N ALA A 100 -21.11 -45.39 -6.79
CA ALA A 100 -21.08 -43.94 -6.60
C ALA A 100 -22.07 -43.18 -7.51
N LYS A 101 -22.74 -43.89 -8.41
CA LYS A 101 -23.76 -43.36 -9.32
C LYS A 101 -25.06 -44.14 -9.11
N GLY A 102 -26.19 -43.44 -9.09
CA GLY A 102 -27.51 -44.06 -9.03
C GLY A 102 -27.76 -44.97 -10.24
N ALA A 103 -28.60 -45.99 -10.07
CA ALA A 103 -29.01 -46.87 -11.17
C ALA A 103 -29.63 -46.03 -12.30
N THR A 104 -29.17 -46.21 -13.54
CA THR A 104 -29.70 -45.50 -14.71
C THR A 104 -31.17 -45.81 -14.92
N GLY A 105 -32.04 -44.88 -14.50
CA GLY A 105 -33.49 -44.89 -14.62
C GLY A 105 -34.06 -43.55 -14.16
N ALA A 106 -35.27 -43.20 -14.61
CA ALA A 106 -35.84 -41.84 -14.62
C ALA A 106 -36.00 -41.09 -13.27
N THR A 107 -35.52 -41.65 -12.15
CA THR A 107 -35.48 -41.01 -10.82
C THR A 107 -34.22 -41.37 -10.04
N GLY A 108 -33.04 -41.42 -10.70
CA GLY A 108 -31.78 -41.78 -10.06
C GLY A 108 -31.44 -40.86 -8.87
N GLU A 109 -31.86 -41.22 -7.66
CA GLU A 109 -31.52 -40.49 -6.44
C GLU A 109 -30.00 -40.51 -6.25
N ALA A 110 -29.43 -39.35 -5.93
CA ALA A 110 -28.04 -39.25 -5.53
C ALA A 110 -27.80 -40.15 -4.30
N PRO A 111 -26.70 -40.91 -4.23
CA PRO A 111 -26.41 -41.76 -3.08
C PRO A 111 -26.42 -40.98 -1.78
N LYS A 112 -27.12 -41.48 -0.76
CA LYS A 112 -27.20 -40.84 0.57
C LYS A 112 -26.00 -41.28 1.40
N ILE A 113 -25.21 -40.32 1.86
CA ILE A 113 -24.03 -40.55 2.71
C ILE A 113 -24.32 -40.01 4.11
N ALA A 114 -24.12 -40.84 5.14
CA ALA A 114 -24.33 -40.46 6.53
C ALA A 114 -23.30 -41.14 7.45
N ILE A 115 -23.24 -40.68 8.70
CA ILE A 115 -22.48 -41.34 9.77
C ILE A 115 -23.45 -42.16 10.63
N GLY A 116 -23.22 -43.47 10.71
CA GLY A 116 -24.03 -44.39 11.49
C GLY A 116 -23.83 -44.20 12.99
N LYS A 117 -24.78 -44.68 13.80
CA LYS A 117 -24.69 -44.61 15.28
C LYS A 117 -23.48 -45.35 15.85
N ASN A 118 -22.91 -46.29 15.08
CA ASN A 118 -21.69 -47.02 15.40
C ASN A 118 -20.40 -46.30 14.95
N GLY A 119 -20.51 -45.11 14.36
CA GLY A 119 -19.37 -44.31 13.92
C GLY A 119 -18.79 -44.74 12.56
N ASN A 120 -19.48 -45.57 11.78
CA ASN A 120 -19.08 -45.95 10.41
C ASN A 120 -19.75 -45.07 9.35
N TRP A 121 -19.17 -45.02 8.15
CA TRP A 121 -19.80 -44.46 6.96
C TRP A 121 -20.97 -45.36 6.51
N ILE A 122 -22.13 -44.74 6.32
CA ILE A 122 -23.33 -45.36 5.75
C ILE A 122 -23.53 -44.81 4.34
N ILE A 123 -23.67 -45.69 3.36
CA ILE A 123 -23.98 -45.34 1.96
C ILE A 123 -25.28 -46.05 1.60
N ASN A 124 -26.31 -45.29 1.21
CA ASN A 124 -27.63 -45.82 0.85
C ASN A 124 -28.20 -46.78 1.90
N ASP A 125 -28.13 -46.37 3.17
CA ASP A 125 -28.59 -47.14 4.33
C ASP A 125 -27.82 -48.45 4.60
N VAL A 126 -26.73 -48.71 3.86
CA VAL A 126 -25.83 -49.84 4.07
C VAL A 126 -24.59 -49.38 4.85
N ASP A 127 -24.30 -50.06 5.95
CA ASP A 127 -23.06 -49.87 6.69
C ASP A 127 -21.89 -50.43 5.88
N THR A 128 -20.93 -49.54 5.57
CA THR A 128 -19.73 -49.91 4.80
C THR A 128 -18.72 -50.71 5.62
N GLY A 129 -18.87 -50.76 6.95
CA GLY A 129 -17.86 -51.31 7.86
C GLY A 129 -16.63 -50.41 8.04
N VAL A 130 -16.60 -49.25 7.37
CA VAL A 130 -15.48 -48.30 7.40
C VAL A 130 -15.78 -47.19 8.40
N SER A 131 -14.89 -46.96 9.36
CA SER A 131 -15.07 -45.92 10.39
C SER A 131 -15.07 -44.50 9.78
N ALA A 132 -16.04 -43.68 10.16
CA ALA A 132 -16.17 -42.27 9.80
C ALA A 132 -15.51 -41.31 10.79
N SER A 133 -15.18 -41.79 12.00
CA SER A 133 -14.30 -41.06 12.91
C SER A 133 -12.85 -41.25 12.48
N GLY A 134 -12.12 -40.15 12.24
CA GLY A 134 -10.67 -40.22 12.04
C GLY A 134 -10.05 -41.04 13.17
N GLN A 135 -9.22 -42.03 12.82
CA GLN A 135 -8.56 -42.87 13.81
C GLN A 135 -7.91 -41.97 14.87
N LYS A 136 -8.23 -42.16 16.16
CA LYS A 136 -7.35 -41.67 17.23
C LYS A 136 -5.97 -42.22 16.91
N GLY A 137 -5.04 -41.34 16.50
CA GLY A 137 -3.70 -41.75 16.14
C GLY A 137 -3.12 -42.56 17.30
N LYS A 138 -2.86 -43.85 17.07
CA LYS A 138 -1.74 -44.50 17.74
C LYS A 138 -0.52 -43.60 17.52
N ASP A 139 0.38 -43.55 18.50
CA ASP A 139 1.66 -42.81 18.42
C ASP A 139 2.16 -42.82 16.98
N ALA A 140 2.30 -41.63 16.40
CA ALA A 140 2.50 -41.49 14.97
C ALA A 140 3.73 -42.30 14.58
N ALA A 141 3.55 -43.32 13.73
CA ALA A 141 4.65 -44.07 13.16
C ALA A 141 5.68 -43.09 12.57
N ASP A 142 6.97 -43.38 12.73
CA ASP A 142 8.01 -42.47 12.25
C ASP A 142 7.87 -42.19 10.75
N ILE A 143 8.10 -40.96 10.31
CA ILE A 143 8.24 -40.68 8.88
C ILE A 143 9.57 -41.28 8.43
N ILE A 144 9.52 -42.37 7.66
CA ILE A 144 10.70 -43.12 7.20
C ILE A 144 11.20 -42.64 5.83
N SER A 145 10.36 -41.96 5.06
CA SER A 145 10.80 -41.33 3.81
C SER A 145 9.94 -40.13 3.43
N VAL A 146 10.56 -39.20 2.70
CA VAL A 146 9.86 -38.13 1.98
C VAL A 146 10.30 -38.21 0.53
N SER A 147 9.34 -38.28 -0.39
CA SER A 147 9.59 -38.19 -1.83
C SER A 147 8.87 -36.98 -2.40
N LEU A 148 9.47 -36.31 -3.38
CA LEU A 148 8.83 -35.28 -4.18
C LEU A 148 8.83 -35.76 -5.62
N THR A 149 7.66 -36.01 -6.19
CA THR A 149 7.53 -36.48 -7.58
C THR A 149 6.37 -35.76 -8.22
N GLU A 150 6.61 -35.12 -9.37
CA GLU A 150 5.61 -34.37 -10.14
C GLU A 150 4.83 -33.33 -9.30
N GLY A 151 5.49 -32.65 -8.35
CA GLY A 151 4.87 -31.64 -7.50
C GLY A 151 4.04 -32.21 -6.34
N ILE A 152 4.15 -33.51 -6.08
CA ILE A 152 3.52 -34.17 -4.93
C ILE A 152 4.60 -34.60 -3.94
N MET A 153 4.60 -33.99 -2.76
CA MET A 153 5.44 -34.42 -1.64
C MET A 153 4.70 -35.50 -0.87
N THR A 154 5.26 -36.70 -0.83
CA THR A 154 4.70 -37.86 -0.16
C THR A 154 5.56 -38.21 1.05
N PHE A 155 4.95 -38.17 2.23
CA PHE A 155 5.50 -38.64 3.49
C PHE A 155 5.11 -40.11 3.68
N THR A 156 6.08 -41.01 3.79
CA THR A 156 5.84 -42.42 4.09
C THR A 156 6.13 -42.69 5.56
N PHE A 157 5.19 -43.31 6.24
CA PHE A 157 5.25 -43.66 7.65
C PHE A 157 5.79 -45.09 7.82
N ALA A 158 6.39 -45.38 8.97
CA ALA A 158 6.98 -46.70 9.27
C ALA A 158 5.97 -47.86 9.21
N ASP A 159 4.68 -47.55 9.37
CA ASP A 159 3.57 -48.48 9.25
C ASP A 159 3.04 -48.64 7.81
N GLY A 160 3.71 -48.03 6.84
CA GLY A 160 3.39 -48.10 5.41
C GLY A 160 2.32 -47.10 4.95
N ARG A 161 1.74 -46.29 5.85
CA ARG A 161 0.84 -45.21 5.45
C ARG A 161 1.60 -44.15 4.66
N THR A 162 0.90 -43.45 3.78
CA THR A 162 1.44 -42.26 3.09
C THR A 162 0.52 -41.07 3.26
N ILE A 163 1.12 -39.88 3.35
CA ILE A 163 0.41 -38.61 3.23
C ILE A 163 1.06 -37.84 2.09
N SER A 164 0.25 -37.44 1.11
CA SER A 164 0.72 -36.68 -0.03
C SER A 164 0.13 -35.27 0.00
N ILE A 165 0.98 -34.26 -0.17
CA ILE A 165 0.56 -32.87 -0.36
C ILE A 165 1.07 -32.37 -1.70
N VAL A 166 0.30 -31.49 -2.33
CA VAL A 166 0.82 -30.72 -3.45
C VAL A 166 1.91 -29.80 -2.89
N ALA A 167 3.15 -30.09 -3.27
CA ALA A 167 4.33 -29.36 -2.90
C ALA A 167 4.95 -28.82 -4.19
N SER A 168 4.49 -27.64 -4.55
CA SER A 168 5.01 -26.88 -5.67
C SER A 168 5.42 -25.50 -5.19
N PRO A 169 6.44 -24.87 -5.78
CA PRO A 169 6.68 -23.44 -5.57
C PRO A 169 5.42 -22.64 -5.96
N PRO A 170 5.26 -21.41 -5.44
CA PRO A 170 4.11 -20.58 -5.79
C PRO A 170 4.05 -20.35 -7.30
N ASP A 171 2.92 -20.64 -7.93
CA ASP A 171 2.75 -20.35 -9.35
C ASP A 171 2.24 -18.93 -9.55
N ILE A 172 2.88 -18.18 -10.46
CA ILE A 172 2.64 -16.75 -10.67
C ILE A 172 1.89 -16.54 -11.99
N ALA A 173 0.58 -16.32 -11.88
CA ALA A 173 -0.26 -15.92 -13.01
C ALA A 173 -0.26 -14.38 -13.15
N LEU A 174 0.59 -13.88 -14.04
CA LEU A 174 0.67 -12.48 -14.45
C LEU A 174 0.81 -12.39 -15.98
N THR A 175 -0.18 -11.77 -16.63
CA THR A 175 -0.17 -11.53 -18.08
C THR A 175 0.71 -10.32 -18.37
N VAL A 176 1.85 -10.57 -19.02
CA VAL A 176 2.78 -9.52 -19.44
C VAL A 176 2.56 -9.26 -20.94
N PRO A 177 2.28 -8.02 -21.36
CA PRO A 177 2.16 -7.68 -22.77
C PRO A 177 3.46 -7.94 -23.55
N SER A 178 3.35 -8.11 -24.87
CA SER A 178 4.53 -8.19 -25.75
C SER A 178 5.31 -6.87 -25.65
N GLY A 179 6.58 -6.94 -25.27
CA GLY A 179 7.43 -5.77 -25.02
C GLY A 179 7.37 -5.20 -23.60
N GLY A 180 6.59 -5.80 -22.70
CA GLY A 180 6.46 -5.35 -21.30
C GLY A 180 5.32 -4.36 -21.08
N PHE A 181 5.31 -3.71 -19.93
CA PHE A 181 4.33 -2.68 -19.59
C PHE A 181 4.84 -1.29 -19.99
N SER A 182 3.92 -0.33 -20.12
CA SER A 182 4.26 1.08 -20.34
C SER A 182 3.39 1.97 -19.47
N VAL A 183 3.99 3.03 -18.93
CA VAL A 183 3.34 4.04 -18.08
C VAL A 183 4.05 5.37 -18.28
N ASP A 184 3.37 6.50 -18.14
CA ASP A 184 4.04 7.81 -18.13
C ASP A 184 4.76 8.01 -16.79
N LYS A 185 5.89 8.75 -16.76
CA LYS A 185 6.54 9.10 -15.49
C LYS A 185 5.57 9.81 -14.55
N MET A 186 5.76 9.72 -13.24
CA MET A 186 4.89 10.35 -12.22
C MET A 186 3.42 9.91 -12.29
N GLN A 187 3.14 8.71 -12.81
CA GLN A 187 1.85 8.04 -12.72
C GLN A 187 1.98 6.76 -11.90
N TRP A 188 0.91 6.39 -11.20
CA TRP A 188 0.86 5.12 -10.48
C TRP A 188 0.90 3.94 -11.45
N PHE A 189 1.72 2.96 -11.10
CA PHE A 189 1.83 1.68 -11.76
C PHE A 189 1.48 0.58 -10.76
N SER A 190 0.40 -0.14 -11.05
CA SER A 190 -0.14 -1.19 -10.18
C SER A 190 -0.19 -2.54 -10.88
N LEU A 191 0.18 -3.61 -10.19
CA LEU A 191 0.01 -4.98 -10.66
C LEU A 191 -0.54 -5.87 -9.55
N GLN A 192 -1.47 -6.76 -9.89
CA GLN A 192 -2.11 -7.70 -8.96
C GLN A 192 -1.94 -9.14 -9.50
N PRO A 193 -0.79 -9.78 -9.26
CA PRO A 193 -0.57 -11.16 -9.69
C PRO A 193 -1.55 -12.11 -8.99
N LYS A 194 -2.02 -13.13 -9.71
CA LYS A 194 -2.77 -14.24 -9.09
C LYS A 194 -1.81 -15.36 -8.77
N LEU A 195 -1.92 -15.91 -7.56
CA LEU A 195 -1.03 -16.96 -7.08
C LEU A 195 -1.78 -18.26 -6.80
N THR A 196 -1.18 -19.39 -7.16
CA THR A 196 -1.55 -20.70 -6.62
C THR A 196 -0.36 -21.30 -5.85
N ASN A 197 -0.61 -22.26 -4.97
CA ASN A 197 0.42 -22.87 -4.11
C ASN A 197 1.16 -21.85 -3.20
N ALA A 198 0.55 -20.71 -2.89
CA ALA A 198 1.18 -19.61 -2.14
C ALA A 198 0.88 -19.62 -0.62
N SER A 199 0.41 -20.73 -0.08
CA SER A 199 0.20 -20.85 1.38
C SER A 199 1.54 -20.68 2.12
N GLY A 200 1.58 -19.75 3.07
CA GLY A 200 2.81 -19.42 3.80
C GLY A 200 3.91 -18.78 2.93
N ALA A 201 3.58 -18.30 1.74
CA ALA A 201 4.57 -17.70 0.85
C ALA A 201 4.97 -16.28 1.30
N THR A 202 6.22 -15.94 1.02
CA THR A 202 6.77 -14.59 1.11
C THR A 202 6.98 -14.01 -0.28
N TYR A 203 6.91 -12.68 -0.39
CA TYR A 203 6.95 -11.98 -1.69
C TYR A 203 8.04 -10.93 -1.72
N LYS A 204 8.59 -10.68 -2.91
CA LYS A 204 9.51 -9.58 -3.17
C LYS A 204 9.27 -9.00 -4.56
N TRP A 205 9.15 -7.68 -4.61
CA TRP A 205 9.21 -6.90 -5.84
C TRP A 205 10.56 -6.21 -5.93
N LEU A 206 11.26 -6.42 -7.03
CA LEU A 206 12.54 -5.77 -7.32
C LEU A 206 12.38 -4.86 -8.53
N VAL A 207 12.90 -3.64 -8.45
CA VAL A 207 13.06 -2.72 -9.57
C VAL A 207 14.55 -2.48 -9.75
N ASN A 208 15.10 -2.83 -10.91
CA ASN A 208 16.55 -2.77 -11.17
C ASN A 208 17.41 -3.44 -10.08
N ASN A 209 16.94 -4.58 -9.57
CA ASN A 209 17.52 -5.36 -8.48
C ASN A 209 17.40 -4.76 -7.06
N GLU A 210 16.72 -3.63 -6.90
CA GLU A 210 16.43 -3.05 -5.58
C GLU A 210 15.03 -3.45 -5.11
N GLU A 211 14.91 -3.90 -3.86
CA GLU A 211 13.61 -4.32 -3.29
C GLU A 211 12.73 -3.10 -3.02
N VAL A 212 11.54 -3.06 -3.64
CA VAL A 212 10.59 -1.94 -3.53
C VAL A 212 9.29 -2.30 -2.81
N SER A 213 9.01 -3.60 -2.63
CA SER A 213 7.85 -4.08 -1.87
C SER A 213 7.99 -5.56 -1.49
N ALA A 214 7.33 -5.96 -0.41
CA ALA A 214 7.18 -7.34 0.06
C ALA A 214 5.71 -7.83 0.05
N THR A 215 4.81 -7.09 -0.61
CA THR A 215 3.39 -7.44 -0.77
C THR A 215 3.16 -8.28 -2.03
N ILE A 216 1.98 -8.91 -2.15
CA ILE A 216 1.57 -9.59 -3.39
C ILE A 216 1.43 -8.58 -4.52
N ASP A 217 0.70 -7.50 -4.25
CA ASP A 217 0.46 -6.46 -5.25
C ASP A 217 1.64 -5.51 -5.33
N LEU A 218 1.94 -5.02 -6.54
CA LEU A 218 2.85 -3.90 -6.74
C LEU A 218 2.03 -2.62 -6.79
N PHE A 219 2.46 -1.61 -6.04
CA PHE A 219 1.98 -0.24 -6.18
C PHE A 219 3.19 0.70 -6.11
N SER A 220 3.56 1.26 -7.26
CA SER A 220 4.79 2.04 -7.43
C SER A 220 4.57 3.24 -8.35
N VAL A 221 5.40 4.26 -8.19
CA VAL A 221 5.45 5.43 -9.06
C VAL A 221 6.91 5.67 -9.46
N PHE A 222 7.13 6.04 -10.72
CA PHE A 222 8.47 6.25 -11.28
C PHE A 222 8.70 7.73 -11.57
N ALA A 223 9.69 8.35 -10.92
CA ALA A 223 9.97 9.77 -11.09
C ALA A 223 10.64 10.11 -12.44
N THR A 224 11.44 9.19 -12.97
CA THR A 224 12.23 9.42 -14.20
C THR A 224 11.81 8.47 -15.32
N ALA A 225 11.76 9.01 -16.54
CA ALA A 225 11.54 8.20 -17.73
C ALA A 225 12.73 7.28 -18.00
N GLY A 226 12.45 6.13 -18.61
CA GLY A 226 13.46 5.12 -18.89
C GLY A 226 12.90 3.70 -18.87
N THR A 227 13.80 2.74 -18.97
CA THR A 227 13.47 1.32 -18.98
C THR A 227 13.86 0.69 -17.65
N TYR A 228 12.89 0.06 -16.98
CA TYR A 228 13.07 -0.56 -15.68
C TYR A 228 12.87 -2.07 -15.80
N ASN A 229 13.78 -2.84 -15.21
CA ASN A 229 13.62 -4.28 -15.05
C ASN A 229 12.86 -4.53 -13.75
N VAL A 230 11.68 -5.15 -13.85
CA VAL A 230 10.85 -5.48 -12.71
C VAL A 230 10.81 -6.99 -12.54
N GLU A 231 11.02 -7.44 -11.31
CA GLU A 231 10.99 -8.85 -10.94
C GLU A 231 10.04 -9.06 -9.76
N PHE A 232 9.11 -10.00 -9.89
CA PHE A 232 8.29 -10.50 -8.79
C PHE A 232 8.73 -11.90 -8.40
N LYS A 233 9.09 -12.08 -7.12
CA LYS A 233 9.47 -13.37 -6.54
C LYS A 233 8.40 -13.79 -5.54
N ALA A 234 7.95 -15.03 -5.67
CA ALA A 234 7.08 -15.67 -4.68
C ALA A 234 7.74 -16.96 -4.22
N LYS A 235 7.97 -17.07 -2.91
CA LYS A 235 8.67 -18.19 -2.29
C LYS A 235 7.84 -18.82 -1.20
N ASN A 236 7.67 -20.13 -1.21
CA ASN A 236 7.12 -20.91 -0.09
C ASN A 236 8.18 -21.91 0.43
N GLY A 237 7.78 -22.81 1.32
CA GLY A 237 8.66 -23.84 1.87
C GLY A 237 9.11 -24.94 0.91
N VAL A 238 8.67 -24.92 -0.35
CA VAL A 238 9.04 -25.90 -1.36
C VAL A 238 10.00 -25.29 -2.37
N GLY A 239 9.80 -24.03 -2.73
CA GLY A 239 10.67 -23.33 -3.67
C GLY A 239 10.24 -21.90 -3.94
N GLU A 240 10.89 -21.29 -4.93
CA GLU A 240 10.67 -19.93 -5.37
C GLU A 240 10.42 -19.93 -6.88
N ASN A 241 9.44 -19.13 -7.31
CA ASN A 241 9.27 -18.79 -8.72
C ASN A 241 9.42 -17.28 -8.89
N THR A 242 9.89 -16.92 -10.08
CA THR A 242 10.14 -15.55 -10.50
C THR A 242 9.32 -15.24 -11.74
N LYS A 243 8.78 -14.02 -11.79
CA LYS A 243 8.30 -13.39 -13.02
C LYS A 243 9.09 -12.09 -13.26
N ALA A 244 9.85 -12.04 -14.35
CA ALA A 244 10.59 -10.85 -14.76
C ALA A 244 10.00 -10.25 -16.03
N PHE A 245 9.96 -8.92 -16.12
CA PHE A 245 9.51 -8.18 -17.28
C PHE A 245 10.07 -6.76 -17.25
N THR A 246 9.86 -6.03 -18.35
CA THR A 246 10.26 -4.63 -18.48
C THR A 246 9.07 -3.70 -18.28
N VAL A 247 9.31 -2.56 -17.66
CA VAL A 247 8.39 -1.41 -17.64
C VAL A 247 9.08 -0.25 -18.36
N THR A 248 8.46 0.23 -19.44
CA THR A 248 8.90 1.43 -20.15
C THR A 248 8.16 2.64 -19.58
N VAL A 249 8.89 3.49 -18.87
CA VAL A 249 8.37 4.74 -18.33
C VAL A 249 8.59 5.85 -19.35
N ASN A 250 7.50 6.37 -19.90
CA ASN A 250 7.53 7.37 -20.96
C ASN A 250 7.83 8.76 -20.39
N GLU A 251 8.55 9.56 -21.17
CA GLU A 251 8.70 10.98 -20.88
C GLU A 251 7.36 11.70 -21.09
N LYS A 252 7.00 12.58 -20.15
CA LYS A 252 5.75 13.33 -20.18
C LYS A 252 5.92 14.69 -19.53
N THR A 253 5.41 15.74 -20.16
CA THR A 253 5.34 17.07 -19.56
C THR A 253 4.01 17.27 -18.89
N TYR A 254 4.04 17.74 -17.64
CA TYR A 254 2.87 17.99 -16.80
C TYR A 254 2.65 19.47 -16.57
N VAL A 255 1.42 19.82 -16.21
CA VAL A 255 1.09 21.17 -15.74
C VAL A 255 1.58 21.32 -14.31
N ASN A 256 2.47 22.28 -14.07
CA ASN A 256 2.88 22.64 -12.72
C ASN A 256 1.82 23.57 -12.08
N GLY A 257 0.69 22.98 -11.70
CA GLY A 257 -0.46 23.70 -11.17
C GLY A 257 -1.67 22.79 -10.91
N ILE A 258 -2.75 23.39 -10.40
CA ILE A 258 -3.99 22.68 -10.10
C ILE A 258 -4.66 22.27 -11.41
N LYS A 259 -5.05 20.99 -11.51
CA LYS A 259 -5.79 20.47 -12.66
C LYS A 259 -7.30 20.50 -12.46
N GLN A 260 -7.73 20.17 -11.24
CA GLN A 260 -9.14 20.03 -10.91
C GLN A 260 -9.41 20.39 -9.44
N ILE A 261 -10.59 20.97 -9.17
CA ILE A 261 -11.14 21.08 -7.82
C ILE A 261 -12.16 19.96 -7.60
N PHE A 262 -12.01 19.20 -6.53
CA PHE A 262 -12.90 18.09 -6.17
C PHE A 262 -13.98 18.50 -5.18
N ASP A 263 -13.69 19.50 -4.34
CA ASP A 263 -14.64 20.04 -3.38
C ASP A 263 -14.20 21.46 -2.97
N PHE A 264 -15.15 22.32 -2.66
CA PHE A 264 -14.91 23.67 -2.18
C PHE A 264 -16.05 24.11 -1.28
N PHE A 265 -15.71 24.43 -0.04
CA PHE A 265 -16.68 24.86 0.94
C PHE A 265 -16.04 25.84 1.93
N PRO A 266 -16.19 27.16 1.70
CA PRO A 266 -15.71 28.17 2.65
C PRO A 266 -16.61 28.22 3.88
N ALA A 267 -16.00 28.49 5.03
CA ALA A 267 -16.73 28.84 6.24
C ALA A 267 -17.23 30.30 6.14
N PRO A 268 -18.09 30.76 7.07
CA PRO A 268 -18.46 32.16 7.10
C PRO A 268 -17.23 33.08 7.27
N GLY A 269 -17.19 34.17 6.51
CA GLY A 269 -16.04 35.10 6.47
C GLY A 269 -16.30 36.31 5.57
N GLN A 270 -15.46 37.34 5.67
CA GLN A 270 -15.60 38.61 4.99
C GLN A 270 -15.45 38.55 3.48
N PHE A 271 -14.83 37.49 2.94
CA PHE A 271 -14.72 37.26 1.50
C PHE A 271 -15.61 36.11 1.01
N THR A 272 -16.35 35.48 1.92
CA THR A 272 -17.29 34.41 1.58
C THR A 272 -18.40 34.99 0.71
N ASN A 273 -18.59 34.42 -0.50
CA ASN A 273 -19.43 34.91 -1.59
C ASN A 273 -18.85 36.03 -2.46
N GLU A 274 -17.64 36.53 -2.20
CA GLU A 274 -16.89 37.42 -3.10
C GLU A 274 -15.73 36.71 -3.79
N LEU A 275 -15.12 35.72 -3.13
CA LEU A 275 -13.90 35.05 -3.60
C LEU A 275 -13.99 33.51 -3.50
N PRO A 276 -14.66 32.83 -4.45
CA PRO A 276 -15.27 33.38 -5.66
C PRO A 276 -16.67 33.96 -5.44
N ALA A 277 -17.10 34.81 -6.38
CA ALA A 277 -18.41 35.47 -6.33
C ALA A 277 -19.57 34.46 -6.39
N ALA A 278 -20.43 34.48 -5.38
CA ALA A 278 -21.59 33.60 -5.27
C ALA A 278 -22.91 34.36 -5.31
N THR A 279 -23.97 33.66 -5.68
CA THR A 279 -25.35 34.11 -5.78
C THR A 279 -26.27 33.08 -5.12
N ALA A 280 -27.50 33.47 -4.80
CA ALA A 280 -28.47 32.56 -4.19
C ALA A 280 -28.90 31.38 -5.09
N THR A 281 -28.56 31.41 -6.39
CA THR A 281 -28.85 30.32 -7.35
C THR A 281 -27.67 29.37 -7.54
N ASP A 282 -26.50 29.68 -6.98
CA ASP A 282 -25.36 28.78 -7.06
C ASP A 282 -25.61 27.52 -6.22
N THR A 283 -24.99 26.43 -6.66
CA THR A 283 -24.92 25.13 -6.02
C THR A 283 -23.45 24.75 -5.76
N ASP A 284 -23.22 23.66 -5.02
CA ASP A 284 -21.88 23.11 -4.80
C ASP A 284 -21.12 22.88 -6.12
N GLU A 285 -21.79 22.36 -7.15
CA GLU A 285 -21.19 22.12 -8.47
C GLU A 285 -20.77 23.42 -9.17
N THR A 286 -21.64 24.45 -9.15
CA THR A 286 -21.30 25.74 -9.78
C THR A 286 -20.21 26.49 -9.02
N MET A 287 -20.16 26.37 -7.68
CA MET A 287 -19.13 27.01 -6.86
C MET A 287 -17.78 26.31 -7.02
N LEU A 288 -17.77 24.99 -7.18
CA LEU A 288 -16.58 24.22 -7.54
C LEU A 288 -15.99 24.70 -8.88
N GLN A 289 -16.82 24.87 -9.91
CA GLN A 289 -16.36 25.39 -11.21
C GLN A 289 -15.78 26.81 -11.12
N LYS A 290 -16.37 27.68 -10.28
CA LYS A 290 -15.85 29.04 -10.06
C LYS A 290 -14.53 29.03 -9.29
N ALA A 291 -14.40 28.18 -8.27
CA ALA A 291 -13.17 28.01 -7.52
C ALA A 291 -12.04 27.48 -8.42
N GLU A 292 -12.34 26.46 -9.24
CA GLU A 292 -11.39 25.93 -10.22
C GLU A 292 -10.94 26.99 -11.21
N LYS A 293 -11.89 27.76 -11.76
CA LYS A 293 -11.55 28.89 -12.65
C LYS A 293 -10.62 29.88 -11.95
N ASN A 294 -10.95 30.34 -10.75
CA ASN A 294 -10.10 31.29 -10.03
C ASN A 294 -8.67 30.77 -9.84
N LEU A 295 -8.54 29.53 -9.37
CA LEU A 295 -7.26 28.89 -9.06
C LEU A 295 -6.42 28.52 -10.30
N THR A 296 -7.06 28.37 -11.47
CA THR A 296 -6.37 28.05 -12.74
C THR A 296 -6.08 29.28 -13.60
N THR A 297 -6.70 30.44 -13.32
CA THR A 297 -6.49 31.68 -14.08
C THR A 297 -5.74 32.77 -13.30
N GLY A 298 -5.02 32.41 -12.23
CA GLY A 298 -4.19 33.33 -11.45
C GLY A 298 -4.98 34.27 -10.51
N SER A 299 -6.18 33.86 -10.11
CA SER A 299 -6.93 34.47 -9.01
C SER A 299 -6.81 33.58 -7.75
N MET A 300 -7.67 33.78 -6.76
CA MET A 300 -7.64 33.04 -5.49
C MET A 300 -9.05 32.69 -5.00
N VAL A 301 -9.10 31.87 -3.95
CA VAL A 301 -10.32 31.55 -3.20
C VAL A 301 -10.07 31.79 -1.71
N SER A 302 -11.11 32.25 -1.04
CA SER A 302 -11.13 32.42 0.41
C SER A 302 -11.74 31.21 1.08
N LEU A 303 -11.13 30.76 2.17
CA LEU A 303 -11.64 29.66 2.97
C LEU A 303 -12.54 30.16 4.12
N GLY A 304 -12.55 31.46 4.42
CA GLY A 304 -13.31 32.04 5.53
C GLY A 304 -12.78 31.58 6.89
N GLY A 305 -13.63 31.54 7.92
CA GLY A 305 -13.26 31.08 9.26
C GLY A 305 -12.85 29.60 9.36
N PHE A 306 -12.69 29.09 10.59
CA PHE A 306 -12.21 27.73 10.85
C PHE A 306 -12.95 26.68 10.01
N GLY A 307 -12.16 25.80 9.41
CA GLY A 307 -12.63 24.57 8.80
C GLY A 307 -13.12 24.70 7.35
N GLY A 308 -13.34 25.91 6.85
CA GLY A 308 -13.59 26.12 5.43
C GLY A 308 -12.40 25.64 4.60
N TYR A 309 -12.67 25.05 3.43
CA TYR A 309 -11.69 24.22 2.73
C TYR A 309 -11.83 24.19 1.21
N VAL A 310 -10.75 23.74 0.56
CA VAL A 310 -10.69 23.37 -0.85
C VAL A 310 -9.97 22.03 -1.02
N VAL A 311 -10.43 21.19 -1.95
CA VAL A 311 -9.80 19.93 -2.32
C VAL A 311 -9.36 20.01 -3.78
N MET A 312 -8.07 19.80 -4.03
CA MET A 312 -7.40 19.99 -5.31
C MET A 312 -6.79 18.68 -5.79
N GLY A 313 -6.72 18.49 -7.11
CA GLY A 313 -5.94 17.43 -7.73
C GLY A 313 -5.16 17.90 -8.96
N PHE A 314 -4.27 17.02 -9.42
CA PHE A 314 -3.21 17.33 -10.40
C PHE A 314 -3.24 16.35 -11.58
N ASP A 315 -2.55 16.68 -12.67
CA ASP A 315 -2.44 15.79 -13.84
C ASP A 315 -1.33 14.73 -13.72
N HIS A 316 -0.67 14.67 -12.57
CA HIS A 316 0.36 13.72 -12.18
C HIS A 316 0.36 13.45 -10.67
N THR A 317 1.13 12.45 -10.26
CA THR A 317 1.43 12.18 -8.86
C THR A 317 2.57 13.09 -8.42
N ILE A 318 2.35 13.88 -7.37
CA ILE A 318 3.40 14.66 -6.71
C ILE A 318 4.28 13.67 -5.95
N ILE A 319 5.53 13.54 -6.38
CA ILE A 319 6.45 12.53 -5.82
C ILE A 319 6.96 13.01 -4.47
N ASN A 320 6.99 12.10 -3.49
CA ASN A 320 7.70 12.34 -2.24
C ASN A 320 9.19 12.04 -2.45
N LYS A 321 10.02 13.09 -2.41
CA LYS A 321 11.49 12.98 -2.50
C LYS A 321 12.12 13.41 -1.17
N GLU A 322 13.45 13.45 -1.15
CA GLU A 322 14.15 14.06 -0.02
C GLU A 322 13.94 15.58 -0.03
N GLY A 323 13.42 16.12 1.07
CA GLY A 323 13.14 17.55 1.26
C GLY A 323 11.73 17.95 0.82
N ASN A 324 11.52 19.24 0.59
CA ASN A 324 10.19 19.75 0.27
C ASN A 324 9.75 19.36 -1.15
N ASP A 325 8.49 18.97 -1.28
CA ASP A 325 7.91 18.41 -2.50
C ASP A 325 6.98 19.40 -3.22
N PHE A 326 6.26 20.24 -2.49
CA PHE A 326 5.32 21.19 -3.10
C PHE A 326 5.14 22.47 -2.30
N VAL A 327 4.48 23.45 -2.91
CA VAL A 327 3.94 24.63 -2.22
C VAL A 327 2.52 24.89 -2.70
N VAL A 328 1.58 25.04 -1.76
CA VAL A 328 0.27 25.63 -2.05
C VAL A 328 0.43 27.14 -1.90
N LEU A 329 0.08 27.88 -2.95
CA LEU A 329 0.27 29.32 -2.98
C LEU A 329 -0.84 30.01 -2.20
N GLY A 330 -0.49 31.00 -1.39
CA GLY A 330 -1.40 31.90 -0.68
C GLY A 330 -1.10 33.37 -0.96
N ASN A 331 -1.47 34.25 -0.05
CA ASN A 331 -1.23 35.70 -0.09
C ASN A 331 -0.54 36.25 1.18
N ALA A 332 0.04 35.38 2.02
CA ALA A 332 0.67 35.72 3.29
C ALA A 332 1.55 36.97 3.26
N PHE A 333 1.35 37.84 4.26
CA PHE A 333 2.15 39.04 4.45
C PHE A 333 3.07 38.93 5.68
N ALA A 334 4.11 39.75 5.72
CA ALA A 334 4.98 39.84 6.88
C ALA A 334 4.18 40.30 8.12
N ASN A 335 4.21 39.50 9.19
CA ASN A 335 3.40 39.67 10.41
C ASN A 335 1.88 39.56 10.22
N TRP A 336 1.42 39.00 9.10
CA TRP A 336 0.03 38.65 8.88
C TRP A 336 -0.05 37.35 8.08
N ALA A 337 0.06 36.25 8.82
CA ALA A 337 -0.12 34.89 8.34
C ALA A 337 -1.58 34.45 8.53
N GLU A 338 -2.12 33.64 7.62
CA GLU A 338 -3.47 33.09 7.70
C GLU A 338 -3.43 31.57 7.50
N PRO A 339 -2.79 30.85 8.46
CA PRO A 339 -2.28 29.50 8.24
C PRO A 339 -3.39 28.47 7.93
N GLY A 340 -3.26 27.80 6.78
CA GLY A 340 -4.08 26.67 6.36
C GLY A 340 -3.41 25.33 6.67
N ILE A 341 -4.16 24.39 7.23
CA ILE A 341 -3.69 23.01 7.45
C ILE A 341 -3.82 22.22 6.15
N VAL A 342 -2.81 21.39 5.88
CA VAL A 342 -2.73 20.55 4.69
C VAL A 342 -3.07 19.10 5.06
N MET A 343 -3.99 18.51 4.30
CA MET A 343 -4.19 17.06 4.22
C MET A 343 -3.79 16.59 2.83
N VAL A 344 -3.22 15.41 2.73
CA VAL A 344 -2.81 14.81 1.47
C VAL A 344 -3.39 13.40 1.32
N SER A 345 -3.64 13.00 0.08
CA SER A 345 -4.11 11.65 -0.25
C SER A 345 -3.56 11.22 -1.61
N TYR A 346 -3.43 9.92 -1.81
CA TYR A 346 -3.05 9.31 -3.09
C TYR A 346 -4.20 8.43 -3.58
N ASP A 347 -4.35 8.33 -4.90
CA ASP A 347 -5.38 7.52 -5.55
C ASP A 347 -5.02 6.03 -5.46
N ALA A 348 -5.34 5.44 -4.31
CA ALA A 348 -4.96 4.08 -3.96
C ALA A 348 -5.70 3.04 -4.81
N ASN A 349 -6.91 3.39 -5.25
CA ASN A 349 -7.80 2.51 -6.00
C ASN A 349 -7.83 2.83 -7.52
N ASN A 350 -7.12 3.88 -7.95
CA ASN A 350 -6.95 4.33 -9.33
C ASN A 350 -8.29 4.70 -10.01
N ASN A 351 -9.20 5.34 -9.27
CA ASN A 351 -10.50 5.81 -9.78
C ASN A 351 -10.53 7.30 -10.17
N GLY A 352 -9.44 8.03 -9.93
CA GLY A 352 -9.32 9.47 -10.19
C GLY A 352 -10.14 10.34 -9.25
N LYS A 353 -10.52 9.87 -8.05
CA LYS A 353 -11.34 10.59 -7.08
C LYS A 353 -10.61 10.75 -5.75
N ALA A 354 -10.89 11.86 -5.08
CA ALA A 354 -10.34 12.15 -3.76
C ALA A 354 -11.13 11.44 -2.63
N ASP A 355 -11.29 10.11 -2.74
CA ASP A 355 -12.09 9.27 -1.83
C ASP A 355 -11.29 8.21 -1.04
N ASP A 356 -9.96 8.20 -1.19
CA ASP A 356 -9.05 7.37 -0.42
C ASP A 356 -8.65 7.99 0.95
N GLU A 357 -7.83 7.28 1.72
CA GLU A 357 -7.38 7.72 3.04
C GLU A 357 -6.63 9.05 3.00
N TRP A 358 -6.91 9.92 3.97
CA TRP A 358 -6.33 11.24 4.12
C TRP A 358 -5.33 11.29 5.27
N TYR A 359 -4.20 11.94 5.03
CA TYR A 359 -3.09 12.11 5.97
C TYR A 359 -2.86 13.60 6.23
N GLU A 360 -2.78 14.01 7.50
CA GLU A 360 -2.46 15.41 7.84
C GLU A 360 -0.95 15.64 7.69
N ILE A 361 -0.53 16.79 7.18
CA ILE A 361 0.86 17.24 7.26
C ILE A 361 1.09 17.80 8.66
N ALA A 362 1.97 17.16 9.43
CA ALA A 362 2.29 17.58 10.79
C ALA A 362 3.26 18.78 10.79
N GLY A 363 2.71 20.00 10.70
CA GLY A 363 3.48 21.25 10.81
C GLY A 363 3.99 21.55 12.23
N SER A 364 4.63 22.72 12.40
CA SER A 364 5.31 23.10 13.66
C SER A 364 4.42 23.15 14.90
N GLU A 365 3.12 23.34 14.73
CA GLU A 365 2.15 23.40 15.82
C GLU A 365 1.48 22.05 16.12
N HIS A 366 1.67 21.03 15.27
CA HIS A 366 0.89 19.79 15.31
C HIS A 366 0.89 19.09 16.67
N ASN A 367 2.05 19.10 17.35
CA ASN A 367 2.28 18.41 18.63
C ASN A 367 2.18 19.34 19.86
N LYS A 368 1.81 20.61 19.70
CA LYS A 368 1.69 21.53 20.84
C LYS A 368 0.42 21.22 21.65
N GLU A 369 0.49 21.42 22.97
CA GLU A 369 -0.67 21.25 23.87
C GLU A 369 -1.84 22.17 23.51
N THR A 370 -1.57 23.29 22.86
CA THR A 370 -2.59 24.24 22.38
C THR A 370 -3.31 23.79 21.10
N THR A 371 -2.89 22.68 20.50
CA THR A 371 -3.49 22.13 19.28
C THR A 371 -4.58 21.13 19.65
N ILE A 372 -5.80 21.38 19.14
CA ILE A 372 -6.97 20.56 19.45
C ILE A 372 -7.28 19.68 18.24
N LYS A 373 -7.07 18.36 18.39
CA LYS A 373 -7.44 17.39 17.36
C LYS A 373 -8.95 17.10 17.41
N ASN A 374 -9.54 16.74 16.28
CA ASN A 374 -10.98 16.46 16.18
C ASN A 374 -11.86 17.62 16.68
N TYR A 375 -11.40 18.86 16.56
CA TYR A 375 -12.19 20.04 16.87
C TYR A 375 -13.32 20.16 15.86
N GLU A 376 -14.52 20.47 16.34
CA GLU A 376 -15.72 20.63 15.54
C GLU A 376 -16.40 21.94 15.90
N ILE A 377 -16.76 22.73 14.88
CA ILE A 377 -17.49 23.99 15.02
C ILE A 377 -18.71 23.99 14.13
N THR A 378 -19.82 24.51 14.63
CA THR A 378 -21.06 24.72 13.89
C THR A 378 -21.36 26.20 13.81
N TYR A 379 -21.54 26.72 12.59
CA TYR A 379 -21.98 28.08 12.32
C TYR A 379 -23.48 28.10 11.98
N TYR A 380 -24.16 29.18 12.40
CA TYR A 380 -25.60 29.34 12.24
C TYR A 380 -25.90 30.53 11.32
N LYS A 381 -26.69 30.29 10.27
CA LYS A 381 -27.13 31.34 9.35
C LYS A 381 -27.95 32.38 10.11
N PRO A 382 -27.67 33.69 9.93
CA PRO A 382 -28.44 34.75 10.56
C PRO A 382 -29.84 34.81 9.94
N GLU A 383 -30.86 35.11 10.75
CA GLU A 383 -32.24 35.26 10.26
C GLU A 383 -32.37 36.46 9.30
N THR A 384 -31.64 37.53 9.59
CA THR A 384 -31.59 38.76 8.79
C THR A 384 -30.19 39.34 8.80
N GLU A 385 -29.82 40.00 7.70
CA GLU A 385 -28.59 40.81 7.66
C GLU A 385 -28.67 41.98 8.65
N PRO A 386 -27.60 42.28 9.41
CA PRO A 386 -27.61 43.37 10.37
C PRO A 386 -27.70 44.71 9.65
N ALA A 387 -28.51 45.63 10.22
CA ALA A 387 -28.58 47.01 9.74
C ALA A 387 -27.29 47.79 10.05
N ASN A 388 -26.59 47.40 11.12
CA ASN A 388 -25.29 47.94 11.47
C ASN A 388 -24.21 47.31 10.57
N PRO A 389 -23.46 48.11 9.79
CA PRO A 389 -22.39 47.60 8.95
C PRO A 389 -21.18 47.09 9.76
N SER A 390 -21.10 47.38 11.07
CA SER A 390 -20.07 46.83 11.97
C SER A 390 -20.72 46.11 13.14
N GLU A 391 -21.09 44.85 12.94
CA GLU A 391 -21.84 44.03 13.90
C GLU A 391 -20.94 42.97 14.55
N PRO A 392 -20.54 43.15 15.82
CA PRO A 392 -19.71 42.18 16.52
C PRO A 392 -20.36 40.79 16.67
N ASN A 393 -21.70 40.73 16.76
CA ASN A 393 -22.42 39.49 17.03
C ASN A 393 -23.20 38.99 15.80
N TYR A 394 -22.51 38.84 14.66
CA TYR A 394 -23.17 38.58 13.38
C TYR A 394 -23.46 37.09 13.11
N ILE A 395 -22.44 36.26 12.87
CA ILE A 395 -22.65 34.81 12.61
C ILE A 395 -22.36 34.02 13.87
N LYS A 396 -23.41 33.52 14.55
CA LYS A 396 -23.23 32.71 15.75
C LYS A 396 -22.50 31.39 15.42
N TRP A 397 -21.66 30.94 16.34
CA TRP A 397 -21.09 29.59 16.32
C TRP A 397 -21.10 28.91 17.70
N THR A 398 -21.03 27.58 17.69
CA THR A 398 -20.81 26.71 18.85
C THR A 398 -19.77 25.66 18.51
N ASP A 399 -19.01 25.18 19.48
CA ASP A 399 -18.00 24.13 19.27
C ASP A 399 -18.18 22.90 20.18
N ASN A 400 -17.46 21.83 19.87
CA ASN A 400 -17.44 20.62 20.68
C ASN A 400 -16.58 20.73 21.96
N GLN A 401 -16.04 21.92 22.26
CA GLN A 401 -15.37 22.25 23.52
C GLN A 401 -16.34 22.94 24.51
N GLY A 402 -17.60 23.14 24.10
CA GLY A 402 -18.65 23.78 24.91
C GLY A 402 -18.64 25.31 24.82
N GLN A 403 -17.85 25.88 23.91
CA GLN A 403 -17.75 27.32 23.71
C GLN A 403 -18.74 27.81 22.65
N THR A 404 -19.07 29.10 22.72
CA THR A 404 -19.89 29.79 21.74
C THR A 404 -19.34 31.20 21.50
N GLY A 405 -19.62 31.75 20.34
CA GLY A 405 -19.24 33.11 19.99
C GLY A 405 -19.87 33.52 18.67
N PHE A 406 -19.28 34.53 18.05
CA PHE A 406 -19.72 35.08 16.77
C PHE A 406 -18.54 35.28 15.83
N VAL A 407 -18.80 35.23 14.52
CA VAL A 407 -17.96 35.87 13.51
C VAL A 407 -18.47 37.30 13.33
N SER A 408 -17.61 38.29 13.49
CA SER A 408 -18.01 39.70 13.42
C SER A 408 -18.12 40.21 11.98
N LYS A 409 -19.04 41.16 11.73
CA LYS A 409 -19.15 41.88 10.47
C LYS A 409 -18.37 43.19 10.54
N ASN A 410 -17.53 43.46 9.54
CA ASN A 410 -16.84 44.75 9.39
C ASN A 410 -17.54 45.65 8.37
N ALA A 411 -17.27 46.96 8.44
CA ALA A 411 -17.92 47.96 7.56
C ALA A 411 -17.46 47.91 6.10
N PHE A 412 -16.40 47.19 5.76
CA PHE A 412 -15.82 47.16 4.42
C PHE A 412 -16.57 46.21 3.50
N HIS A 413 -17.11 45.11 4.02
CA HIS A 413 -17.80 44.07 3.27
C HIS A 413 -19.30 44.06 3.58
N LYS A 414 -20.14 44.42 2.60
CA LYS A 414 -21.59 44.59 2.77
C LYS A 414 -22.42 43.35 2.46
N HIS A 415 -21.87 42.40 1.71
CA HIS A 415 -22.52 41.14 1.38
C HIS A 415 -22.73 40.29 2.65
N THR A 416 -23.45 39.17 2.50
CA THR A 416 -23.63 38.22 3.61
C THR A 416 -22.36 37.39 3.79
N PHE A 417 -21.86 37.25 5.02
CA PHE A 417 -20.65 36.44 5.25
C PHE A 417 -20.96 34.94 5.28
N TYR A 418 -22.24 34.56 5.31
CA TYR A 418 -22.65 33.17 5.32
C TYR A 418 -22.76 32.63 3.89
N PRO A 419 -22.25 31.42 3.56
CA PRO A 419 -22.31 30.86 2.21
C PRO A 419 -23.75 30.82 1.66
N LEU A 420 -23.99 31.47 0.52
CA LEU A 420 -25.34 31.68 -0.04
C LEU A 420 -26.04 30.39 -0.46
N TRP A 421 -25.29 29.36 -0.86
CA TRP A 421 -25.79 28.10 -1.40
C TRP A 421 -25.93 26.99 -0.35
N LYS A 422 -25.69 27.29 0.93
CA LYS A 422 -25.74 26.31 2.03
C LYS A 422 -26.99 26.49 2.91
N GLY A 423 -27.29 25.43 3.65
CA GLY A 423 -28.41 25.38 4.60
C GLY A 423 -28.27 26.35 5.78
N THR A 424 -29.20 26.29 6.73
CA THR A 424 -29.24 27.20 7.89
C THR A 424 -28.16 26.92 8.94
N THR A 425 -27.49 25.78 8.85
CA THR A 425 -26.33 25.43 9.70
C THR A 425 -25.27 24.74 8.86
N VAL A 426 -24.01 24.96 9.21
CA VAL A 426 -22.85 24.30 8.60
C VAL A 426 -21.86 23.90 9.69
N THR A 427 -21.34 22.68 9.61
CA THR A 427 -20.43 22.12 10.60
C THR A 427 -19.14 21.70 9.93
N PHE A 428 -18.01 22.09 10.52
CA PHE A 428 -16.68 21.71 10.07
C PHE A 428 -15.94 20.98 11.17
N LYS A 429 -15.10 20.02 10.76
CA LYS A 429 -14.27 19.22 11.67
C LYS A 429 -12.83 19.18 11.16
N GLY A 430 -11.87 19.32 12.07
CA GLY A 430 -10.44 19.25 11.75
C GLY A 430 -9.56 19.42 12.97
N THR A 431 -8.27 19.69 12.72
CA THR A 431 -7.32 20.13 13.74
C THR A 431 -7.44 21.64 13.91
N PHE A 432 -7.55 22.13 15.15
CA PHE A 432 -7.57 23.56 15.48
C PHE A 432 -6.22 23.99 16.03
N LEU A 433 -5.67 25.07 15.48
CA LEU A 433 -4.42 25.69 15.93
C LEU A 433 -4.72 27.00 16.67
N LYS A 434 -4.02 27.23 17.77
CA LYS A 434 -4.08 28.50 18.49
C LYS A 434 -3.37 29.58 17.67
N SER A 435 -4.12 30.57 17.19
CA SER A 435 -3.61 31.73 16.47
C SER A 435 -2.56 32.51 17.27
N ASN A 436 -1.56 33.05 16.56
CA ASN A 436 -0.55 33.95 17.10
C ASN A 436 -1.02 35.42 17.11
N ILE A 437 -2.27 35.68 16.74
CA ILE A 437 -2.76 37.05 16.59
C ILE A 437 -2.70 37.83 17.91
N TYR A 438 -2.29 39.09 17.83
CA TYR A 438 -2.31 40.02 18.95
C TYR A 438 -2.47 41.46 18.47
N ASP A 439 -3.02 42.30 19.36
CA ASP A 439 -3.12 43.74 19.17
C ASP A 439 -1.81 44.43 19.57
N LYS A 440 -1.07 44.94 18.58
CA LYS A 440 0.17 45.71 18.77
C LYS A 440 -0.07 47.05 19.45
N SER A 441 -1.25 47.63 19.25
CA SER A 441 -1.60 48.97 19.73
C SER A 441 -2.23 48.99 21.11
N THR A 442 -2.65 47.84 21.62
CA THR A 442 -3.43 47.67 22.88
C THR A 442 -4.77 48.40 22.92
N ASN A 443 -5.19 49.02 21.82
CA ASN A 443 -6.46 49.75 21.67
C ASN A 443 -7.26 49.33 20.42
N GLY A 444 -6.88 48.23 19.78
CA GLY A 444 -7.57 47.60 18.67
C GLY A 444 -7.31 48.20 17.29
N THR A 445 -6.34 49.12 17.16
CA THR A 445 -6.07 49.84 15.90
C THR A 445 -5.00 49.20 15.03
N ASN A 446 -4.11 48.38 15.60
CA ASN A 446 -3.03 47.72 14.87
C ASN A 446 -2.84 46.29 15.35
N TRP A 447 -2.94 45.33 14.44
CA TRP A 447 -2.86 43.90 14.74
C TRP A 447 -1.69 43.24 14.03
N ALA A 448 -1.27 42.10 14.55
CA ALA A 448 -0.34 41.23 13.87
C ALA A 448 -0.68 39.78 14.14
N ASN A 449 -0.48 38.94 13.13
CA ASN A 449 -0.55 37.50 13.24
C ASN A 449 0.77 36.90 12.71
N PRO A 450 1.81 36.75 13.55
CA PRO A 450 3.07 36.14 13.15
C PRO A 450 2.88 34.69 12.65
N ALA A 451 3.62 34.34 11.62
CA ALA A 451 3.63 33.00 11.04
C ALA A 451 4.05 31.93 12.06
N TYR A 452 3.48 30.73 11.94
CA TYR A 452 4.05 29.52 12.53
C TYR A 452 5.36 29.14 11.84
N ASP A 453 6.19 28.27 12.44
CA ASP A 453 7.54 28.06 11.93
C ASP A 453 7.58 27.40 10.53
N TRP A 454 6.72 26.41 10.25
CA TRP A 454 6.66 25.69 8.96
C TRP A 454 5.42 24.76 8.87
N GLY A 455 5.10 24.28 7.66
CA GLY A 455 4.13 23.20 7.43
C GLY A 455 2.68 23.63 7.20
N TYR A 456 2.45 24.91 6.88
CA TYR A 456 1.12 25.50 6.70
C TYR A 456 1.04 26.36 5.44
N VAL A 457 -0.11 26.31 4.78
CA VAL A 457 -0.44 27.18 3.62
C VAL A 457 -0.69 28.59 4.11
N ASP A 458 -0.39 29.59 3.27
CA ASP A 458 -0.69 30.99 3.57
C ASP A 458 -0.10 31.50 4.89
N ASN A 459 1.03 30.90 5.27
CA ASN A 459 1.73 31.15 6.52
C ASN A 459 3.01 31.96 6.30
N TRP A 460 3.80 31.59 5.29
CA TRP A 460 4.96 32.33 4.82
C TRP A 460 4.78 32.74 3.36
N ALA A 461 5.56 33.70 2.89
CA ALA A 461 5.59 34.09 1.49
C ALA A 461 5.85 32.86 0.59
N ASN A 462 5.20 32.81 -0.58
CA ASN A 462 5.26 31.68 -1.50
C ASN A 462 6.67 31.29 -1.99
N THR A 463 7.65 32.19 -1.84
CA THR A 463 9.07 31.96 -2.19
C THR A 463 9.94 31.53 -1.01
N ASP A 464 9.40 31.54 0.20
CA ASP A 464 10.13 31.12 1.41
C ASP A 464 10.06 29.60 1.56
N VAL A 465 11.20 28.97 1.87
CA VAL A 465 11.30 27.52 2.10
C VAL A 465 10.38 27.04 3.23
N LYS A 466 10.05 27.91 4.19
CA LYS A 466 9.13 27.61 5.29
C LYS A 466 7.66 27.53 4.88
N GLY A 467 7.32 28.08 3.71
CA GLY A 467 5.99 27.94 3.10
C GLY A 467 5.84 26.68 2.24
N GLN A 468 6.94 25.96 2.00
CA GLN A 468 6.92 24.70 1.26
C GLN A 468 6.58 23.53 2.19
N ILE A 469 6.08 22.45 1.59
CA ILE A 469 5.60 21.26 2.27
C ILE A 469 6.40 20.04 1.81
N ASP A 470 6.80 19.23 2.78
CA ASP A 470 7.42 17.92 2.60
C ASP A 470 6.39 16.84 2.97
N ILE A 471 6.13 15.93 2.03
CA ILE A 471 5.14 14.85 2.16
C ILE A 471 5.55 13.85 3.25
N SER A 472 6.84 13.76 3.59
CA SER A 472 7.32 12.91 4.68
C SER A 472 6.82 13.35 6.06
N TRP A 473 6.26 14.57 6.18
CA TRP A 473 5.58 15.04 7.39
C TRP A 473 4.15 14.50 7.55
N ALA A 474 3.67 13.66 6.62
CA ALA A 474 2.36 13.04 6.69
C ALA A 474 2.19 12.14 7.94
N VAL A 475 1.06 12.31 8.62
CA VAL A 475 0.62 11.45 9.73
C VAL A 475 -0.79 10.92 9.48
N ASN A 476 -1.05 9.71 9.94
CA ASN A 476 -2.39 9.10 9.88
C ASN A 476 -3.34 9.69 10.95
N SER A 477 -4.58 9.20 10.97
CA SER A 477 -5.60 9.61 11.95
C SER A 477 -5.24 9.38 13.43
N LYS A 478 -4.21 8.58 13.71
CA LYS A 478 -3.67 8.32 15.06
C LYS A 478 -2.47 9.20 15.40
N GLY A 479 -2.01 10.04 14.46
CA GLY A 479 -0.79 10.84 14.61
C GLY A 479 0.50 10.06 14.37
N GLU A 480 0.43 8.86 13.79
CA GLU A 480 1.61 8.06 13.45
C GLU A 480 2.14 8.50 12.09
N SER A 481 3.46 8.66 11.96
CA SER A 481 4.11 9.02 10.70
C SER A 481 3.90 7.94 9.64
N VAL A 482 3.60 8.37 8.40
CA VAL A 482 3.38 7.49 7.25
C VAL A 482 4.34 7.87 6.13
N LYS A 483 4.98 6.87 5.52
CA LYS A 483 5.84 7.04 4.35
C LYS A 483 5.03 6.86 3.07
N LEU A 484 4.57 7.97 2.51
CA LEU A 484 3.90 8.00 1.21
C LEU A 484 4.94 8.05 0.08
N LYS A 485 4.74 7.34 -1.03
CA LYS A 485 5.62 7.46 -2.22
C LYS A 485 5.30 8.70 -3.07
N GLY A 486 4.08 9.21 -2.93
CA GLY A 486 3.57 10.38 -3.64
C GLY A 486 2.09 10.57 -3.35
N ILE A 487 1.51 11.66 -3.85
CA ILE A 487 0.11 12.06 -3.61
C ILE A 487 -0.56 12.57 -4.90
N ASN A 488 -1.88 12.49 -4.96
CA ASN A 488 -2.68 12.98 -6.09
C ASN A 488 -3.66 14.08 -5.69
N PHE A 489 -4.00 14.14 -4.40
CA PHE A 489 -4.99 15.06 -3.88
C PHE A 489 -4.46 15.81 -2.67
N ILE A 490 -4.82 17.08 -2.58
CA ILE A 490 -4.51 17.95 -1.45
C ILE A 490 -5.79 18.62 -0.99
N LYS A 491 -6.07 18.57 0.30
CA LYS A 491 -7.10 19.38 0.95
C LYS A 491 -6.43 20.43 1.82
N VAL A 492 -6.84 21.68 1.68
CA VAL A 492 -6.42 22.78 2.56
C VAL A 492 -7.62 23.30 3.30
N TYR A 493 -7.50 23.50 4.61
CA TYR A 493 -8.56 24.11 5.42
C TYR A 493 -8.02 25.13 6.42
N ASN A 494 -8.80 26.18 6.71
CA ASN A 494 -8.38 27.22 7.66
C ASN A 494 -8.23 26.63 9.07
N SER A 495 -7.10 26.92 9.71
CA SER A 495 -6.66 26.31 10.97
C SER A 495 -7.30 26.87 12.23
N ASN A 496 -7.87 28.08 12.17
CA ASN A 496 -8.31 28.80 13.36
C ASN A 496 -9.52 29.69 13.09
N ARG A 497 -10.02 30.37 14.13
CA ARG A 497 -11.20 31.25 14.07
C ARG A 497 -10.92 32.66 14.58
N ALA A 498 -9.66 33.07 14.60
CA ALA A 498 -9.27 34.32 15.24
C ALA A 498 -9.69 35.54 14.40
N GLU A 499 -9.80 36.70 15.04
CA GLU A 499 -10.18 37.96 14.39
C GLU A 499 -9.26 39.11 14.81
N GLY A 500 -8.91 39.97 13.86
CA GLY A 500 -8.06 41.15 14.04
C GLY A 500 -8.82 42.46 14.11
N GLY A 501 -9.90 42.50 14.91
CA GLY A 501 -10.74 43.68 15.04
C GLY A 501 -11.30 44.15 13.68
N TRP A 502 -10.93 45.37 13.26
CA TRP A 502 -11.43 45.95 12.01
C TRP A 502 -10.95 45.23 10.74
N LEU A 503 -9.88 44.42 10.83
CA LEU A 503 -9.36 43.62 9.71
C LEU A 503 -10.23 42.38 9.40
N GLY A 504 -11.13 42.01 10.30
CA GLY A 504 -11.96 40.82 10.15
C GLY A 504 -11.28 39.54 10.64
N GLU A 505 -11.81 38.41 10.19
CA GLU A 505 -11.31 37.08 10.51
C GLU A 505 -9.96 36.79 9.87
N VAL A 506 -9.18 35.92 10.51
CA VAL A 506 -8.01 35.28 9.90
C VAL A 506 -8.52 34.19 8.95
N SER A 507 -8.33 34.40 7.66
CA SER A 507 -8.85 33.52 6.60
C SER A 507 -7.71 33.04 5.71
N THR A 508 -7.52 31.74 5.62
CA THR A 508 -6.58 31.18 4.64
C THR A 508 -7.07 31.48 3.23
N GLU A 509 -6.19 32.07 2.42
CA GLU A 509 -6.41 32.31 1.01
C GLU A 509 -5.55 31.34 0.18
N VAL A 510 -6.16 30.72 -0.83
CA VAL A 510 -5.46 29.81 -1.74
C VAL A 510 -5.45 30.43 -3.14
N SER A 511 -4.26 30.60 -3.71
CA SER A 511 -4.05 31.25 -5.01
C SER A 511 -3.44 30.34 -6.09
N GLY A 512 -3.10 29.09 -5.75
CA GLY A 512 -2.57 28.13 -6.71
C GLY A 512 -1.71 27.05 -6.06
N PHE A 513 -0.90 26.39 -6.88
CA PHE A 513 -0.05 25.26 -6.47
C PHE A 513 1.22 25.22 -7.32
N LYS A 514 2.31 24.71 -6.74
CA LYS A 514 3.50 24.26 -7.49
C LYS A 514 4.04 22.95 -6.93
N ASP A 515 4.27 21.99 -7.83
CA ASP A 515 5.16 20.85 -7.61
C ASP A 515 6.61 21.34 -7.71
N LEU A 516 7.43 21.05 -6.70
CA LEU A 516 8.87 21.38 -6.64
C LEU A 516 9.73 20.30 -7.31
N ASN A 517 9.11 19.26 -7.86
CA ASN A 517 9.75 18.20 -8.65
C ASN A 517 9.79 18.49 -10.15
N LEU A 518 9.04 19.49 -10.63
CA LEU A 518 8.89 19.82 -12.05
C LEU A 518 9.78 20.96 -12.54
#